data_AF-W3VD90-F1
#
_entry.id   AF-W3VD90-F1
#
_cell.length_a   1.000
_cell.length_b   1.000
_cell.length_c   1.000
_cell.angle_alpha   90.00
_cell.angle_beta   90.00
_cell.angle_gamma   90.00
#
_symmetry.space_group_name_H-M   'P 1'
#
loop_
_entity.id
_entity.type
_entity.pdbx_description
1 polymer ?
#
loop_
_entity_poly.entity_id
_entity_poly.type
_entity_poly.pdbx_seq_one_letter_code
_entity_poly.pdbx_strand_id
1 'polypeptide(L)'
;MTKIFSFNKNHRDLSAGHHSLLKEVNGLNGVPKSLAPGFPDLDDQFNQMGITHIRLHDGFGIGDMDNYFQVDRLSDQSQMIINVPEENKLAAKRLFSDISNIRSIFPYAAAGMRNHDISLALKEANYKMTDAYLRDIMNNKAELNPCNIQRQIMFRIGRSGEGGYEIPQDFDIYAMLVGILVNRYALNYARIGLPGKITYWQVWNEPDLLYFWNSDDPKKYYELYAKIARIIKAVDPSVKVGGAGIAFVNSKLEDYVDGFLRYCKDNDVPLDFFSWHGYVITGDPQNIIDVGNAVQQSLNTYGFTDAESFCTEWNSSAIGTKNTYTKVQSPKNAAYIASTFIYMQYTKADRAYYYRGDGLSFGLFNNQSSPKNPCVKNCCTYSAQSFYLFSRMFETPYILSGNKDFSTGLTVLAAENAEGNKVNILAANYKVDKSFADSNSAPDYLYQQYYLDTSRSLNQLTDTWSKNKWFGGVDPTTMNSDNMVVQHDPVQKLPDDNLLRAKSRDYTNSDQGVTVVINHIGYKKFKVKAYRIKEGGGLEKISPPEVTNQINVSISNNKLTLVDKGATPSTVTLYSLEFSHH
;
A
#
# COMPACT_ATOMS: atom_id res chain seq x y z
N MET A 1 -23.06 11.58 -26.44
CA MET A 1 -23.52 12.26 -25.20
C MET A 1 -22.56 11.89 -24.09
N THR A 2 -22.44 12.67 -23.01
CA THR A 2 -21.64 12.25 -21.84
C THR A 2 -22.28 11.02 -21.17
N LYS A 3 -21.50 10.17 -20.51
CA LYS A 3 -22.06 9.06 -19.71
C LYS A 3 -22.79 9.58 -18.47
N ILE A 4 -24.01 9.11 -18.21
CA ILE A 4 -24.84 9.54 -17.08
C ILE A 4 -24.72 8.56 -15.93
N PHE A 5 -24.44 9.08 -14.72
CA PHE A 5 -24.53 8.38 -13.45
C PHE A 5 -25.62 9.04 -12.60
N SER A 6 -26.51 8.24 -12.00
CA SER A 6 -27.63 8.73 -11.19
C SER A 6 -27.54 8.18 -9.78
N PHE A 7 -27.71 9.08 -8.80
CA PHE A 7 -27.72 8.80 -7.37
C PHE A 7 -29.02 9.30 -6.74
N ASN A 8 -29.38 8.73 -5.59
CA ASN A 8 -30.53 9.11 -4.80
C ASN A 8 -30.10 9.55 -3.40
N LYS A 9 -30.34 10.81 -3.03
CA LYS A 9 -29.96 11.35 -1.73
C LYS A 9 -30.74 10.75 -0.55
N ASN A 10 -31.96 10.25 -0.78
CA ASN A 10 -32.78 9.65 0.28
C ASN A 10 -32.30 8.27 0.72
N HIS A 11 -31.38 7.65 -0.03
CA HIS A 11 -30.94 6.28 0.21
C HIS A 11 -29.42 6.17 0.20
N ARG A 12 -28.89 5.51 1.23
CA ARG A 12 -27.48 5.13 1.30
C ARG A 12 -27.27 3.78 0.64
N ASP A 13 -26.11 3.55 0.04
CA ASP A 13 -25.76 2.25 -0.55
C ASP A 13 -25.27 1.29 0.53
N LEU A 14 -26.17 0.43 1.02
CA LEU A 14 -25.82 -0.57 2.05
C LEU A 14 -24.95 -1.72 1.51
N SER A 15 -24.83 -1.87 0.18
CA SER A 15 -23.97 -2.88 -0.45
C SER A 15 -22.52 -2.42 -0.62
N ALA A 16 -22.26 -1.12 -0.40
CA ALA A 16 -20.94 -0.51 -0.49
C ALA A 16 -20.41 -0.13 0.90
N GLY A 17 -19.11 0.07 1.00
CA GLY A 17 -18.48 0.48 2.25
C GLY A 17 -18.64 -0.57 3.36
N HIS A 18 -18.54 -0.15 4.61
CA HIS A 18 -19.05 -0.88 5.76
C HIS A 18 -20.51 -0.43 6.00
N HIS A 19 -21.46 -1.05 5.29
CA HIS A 19 -22.88 -0.67 5.32
C HIS A 19 -23.10 0.83 5.02
N SER A 20 -22.65 1.28 3.86
CA SER A 20 -22.57 2.66 3.35
C SER A 20 -21.48 3.56 3.91
N LEU A 21 -20.79 3.19 4.99
CA LEU A 21 -19.67 3.98 5.48
C LEU A 21 -18.42 3.71 4.63
N LEU A 22 -17.80 4.74 4.09
CA LEU A 22 -16.61 4.63 3.24
C LEU A 22 -15.48 3.86 3.97
N LYS A 23 -14.91 2.84 3.30
CA LYS A 23 -13.76 2.07 3.82
C LYS A 23 -12.47 2.87 3.69
N GLU A 24 -11.61 2.72 4.70
CA GLU A 24 -10.26 3.30 4.71
C GLU A 24 -9.27 2.44 3.91
N VAL A 25 -9.43 2.46 2.59
CA VAL A 25 -8.62 1.66 1.65
C VAL A 25 -7.38 2.40 1.11
N ASN A 26 -7.09 3.59 1.64
CA ASN A 26 -5.97 4.45 1.25
C ASN A 26 -4.69 4.22 2.08
N GLY A 27 -4.52 3.04 2.67
CA GLY A 27 -3.28 2.67 3.36
C GLY A 27 -2.11 2.53 2.39
N LEU A 28 -0.89 2.55 2.92
CA LEU A 28 0.35 2.48 2.14
C LEU A 28 1.32 1.42 2.69
N ASN A 29 2.00 0.73 1.79
CA ASN A 29 3.33 0.18 2.06
C ASN A 29 4.37 1.31 1.98
N GLY A 30 5.50 1.15 2.66
CA GLY A 30 6.51 2.21 2.75
C GLY A 30 6.16 3.28 3.79
N VAL A 31 7.15 4.08 4.16
CA VAL A 31 7.07 4.99 5.32
C VAL A 31 7.38 6.43 4.93
N PRO A 32 6.86 7.45 5.64
CA PRO A 32 7.13 8.86 5.34
C PRO A 32 8.56 9.30 5.64
N LYS A 33 9.45 8.38 6.02
CA LYS A 33 10.82 8.68 6.44
C LYS A 33 11.81 8.09 5.45
N SER A 34 12.85 8.86 5.16
CA SER A 34 13.95 8.44 4.29
C SER A 34 14.60 7.14 4.80
N LEU A 35 14.49 6.04 4.04
CA LEU A 35 15.05 4.74 4.42
C LEU A 35 16.57 4.65 4.25
N ALA A 36 17.19 5.49 3.42
CA ALA A 36 18.63 5.52 3.15
C ALA A 36 19.05 6.85 2.48
N PRO A 37 20.35 7.13 2.34
CA PRO A 37 20.83 8.27 1.53
C PRO A 37 20.17 8.33 0.16
N GLY A 38 19.81 9.54 -0.29
CA GLY A 38 19.18 9.76 -1.60
C GLY A 38 17.64 9.72 -1.61
N PHE A 39 17.00 9.26 -0.52
CA PHE A 39 15.55 9.25 -0.39
C PHE A 39 15.03 10.37 0.53
N PRO A 40 13.86 10.97 0.23
CA PRO A 40 13.33 12.11 0.99
C PRO A 40 12.56 11.71 2.26
N ASP A 41 12.36 12.67 3.16
CA ASP A 41 11.26 12.63 4.11
C ASP A 41 10.00 13.20 3.47
N LEU A 42 8.84 12.62 3.81
CA LEU A 42 7.55 12.84 3.14
C LEU A 42 6.40 13.00 4.15
N ASP A 43 6.70 13.40 5.40
CA ASP A 43 5.69 13.54 6.46
C ASP A 43 4.52 14.44 6.05
N ASP A 44 4.83 15.61 5.49
CA ASP A 44 3.85 16.59 5.05
C ASP A 44 2.96 16.00 3.92
N GLN A 45 3.58 15.33 2.94
CA GLN A 45 2.85 14.70 1.85
C GLN A 45 1.93 13.57 2.33
N PHE A 46 2.39 12.72 3.25
CA PHE A 46 1.55 11.67 3.87
C PHE A 46 0.38 12.29 4.66
N ASN A 47 0.61 13.40 5.37
CA ASN A 47 -0.44 14.08 6.12
C ASN A 47 -1.46 14.74 5.19
N GLN A 48 -1.01 15.41 4.12
CA GLN A 48 -1.95 15.97 3.14
C GLN A 48 -2.75 14.89 2.41
N MET A 49 -2.15 13.73 2.12
CA MET A 49 -2.87 12.56 1.57
C MET A 49 -3.79 11.86 2.58
N GLY A 50 -3.82 12.28 3.84
CA GLY A 50 -4.70 11.71 4.86
C GLY A 50 -4.36 10.26 5.22
N ILE A 51 -3.08 9.89 5.21
CA ILE A 51 -2.65 8.50 5.42
C ILE A 51 -2.68 8.16 6.91
N THR A 52 -3.61 7.28 7.30
CA THR A 52 -3.76 6.77 8.66
C THR A 52 -3.17 5.38 8.84
N HIS A 53 -3.15 4.54 7.80
CA HIS A 53 -2.70 3.14 7.89
C HIS A 53 -1.41 2.90 7.10
N ILE A 54 -0.38 2.40 7.77
CA ILE A 54 0.90 2.05 7.15
C ILE A 54 1.24 0.59 7.43
N ARG A 55 1.57 -0.17 6.39
CA ARG A 55 2.15 -1.51 6.51
C ARG A 55 3.66 -1.38 6.49
N LEU A 56 4.32 -1.77 7.58
CA LEU A 56 5.77 -1.78 7.72
C LEU A 56 6.34 -3.01 6.99
N HIS A 57 6.39 -2.92 5.66
CA HIS A 57 6.93 -3.93 4.76
C HIS A 57 7.96 -3.26 3.83
N ASP A 58 9.01 -4.00 3.47
CA ASP A 58 10.15 -3.53 2.68
C ASP A 58 10.79 -2.24 3.24
N GLY A 59 11.09 -2.32 4.54
CA GLY A 59 11.89 -1.33 5.27
C GLY A 59 13.40 -1.55 5.13
N PHE A 60 13.82 -2.63 4.48
CA PHE A 60 15.21 -2.97 4.18
C PHE A 60 16.12 -2.88 5.42
N GLY A 61 15.76 -3.69 6.42
CA GLY A 61 16.38 -3.73 7.75
C GLY A 61 15.48 -3.13 8.83
N ILE A 62 14.77 -2.04 8.52
CA ILE A 62 13.86 -1.41 9.48
C ILE A 62 12.58 -2.23 9.59
N GLY A 63 12.29 -2.75 10.78
CA GLY A 63 11.12 -3.61 10.99
C GLY A 63 11.30 -5.07 10.53
N ASP A 64 12.45 -5.41 9.94
CA ASP A 64 12.72 -6.77 9.50
C ASP A 64 13.32 -7.61 10.62
N MET A 65 12.99 -8.90 10.62
CA MET A 65 13.40 -9.83 11.66
C MET A 65 14.89 -10.16 11.55
N ASP A 66 15.30 -10.72 10.41
CA ASP A 66 16.56 -11.44 10.25
C ASP A 66 17.11 -11.42 8.81
N ASN A 67 17.11 -10.24 8.16
CA ASN A 67 17.58 -10.16 6.76
C ASN A 67 19.03 -10.60 6.58
N TYR A 68 19.30 -11.12 5.39
CA TYR A 68 20.62 -11.41 4.84
C TYR A 68 20.68 -11.08 3.35
N PHE A 69 21.03 -9.83 3.05
CA PHE A 69 21.38 -9.35 1.72
C PHE A 69 22.82 -9.71 1.36
N GLN A 70 23.05 -10.02 0.09
CA GLN A 70 24.35 -10.38 -0.46
C GLN A 70 24.73 -9.41 -1.59
N VAL A 71 25.97 -8.93 -1.58
CA VAL A 71 26.48 -7.95 -2.56
C VAL A 71 26.64 -8.57 -3.95
N ASP A 72 27.00 -9.84 -4.02
CA ASP A 72 27.26 -10.62 -5.23
C ASP A 72 26.00 -11.27 -5.82
N ARG A 73 24.84 -11.02 -5.23
CA ARG A 73 23.57 -11.45 -5.77
C ARG A 73 23.39 -10.92 -7.20
N LEU A 74 23.10 -11.86 -8.11
CA LEU A 74 23.01 -11.58 -9.56
C LEU A 74 21.78 -10.73 -9.91
N SER A 75 20.73 -10.73 -9.09
CA SER A 75 19.54 -9.91 -9.33
C SER A 75 19.77 -8.44 -8.98
N ASP A 76 19.29 -7.56 -9.86
CA ASP A 76 19.25 -6.09 -9.69
C ASP A 76 17.81 -5.61 -9.42
N GLN A 77 16.95 -6.49 -8.93
CA GLN A 77 15.52 -6.25 -8.82
C GLN A 77 15.14 -5.43 -7.58
N SER A 78 16.07 -5.23 -6.63
CA SER A 78 15.84 -4.34 -5.49
C SER A 78 15.46 -2.92 -5.92
N GLN A 79 14.40 -2.44 -5.29
CA GLN A 79 13.84 -1.10 -5.48
C GLN A 79 14.78 0.02 -5.08
N MET A 80 15.80 -0.28 -4.27
CA MET A 80 16.83 0.67 -3.85
C MET A 80 17.86 0.92 -4.95
N ILE A 81 18.07 -0.07 -5.85
CA ILE A 81 19.25 -0.12 -6.73
C ILE A 81 18.86 0.06 -8.20
N ILE A 82 17.66 -0.33 -8.60
CA ILE A 82 17.25 -0.34 -10.02
C ILE A 82 17.41 1.01 -10.75
N ASN A 83 17.19 2.14 -10.04
CA ASN A 83 17.30 3.49 -10.60
C ASN A 83 18.71 4.10 -10.48
N VAL A 84 19.65 3.43 -9.81
CA VAL A 84 21.04 3.88 -9.68
C VAL A 84 21.72 3.83 -11.07
N PRO A 85 22.54 4.82 -11.46
CA PRO A 85 23.35 4.76 -12.67
C PRO A 85 24.24 3.51 -12.71
N GLU A 86 24.45 2.93 -13.90
CA GLU A 86 25.12 1.63 -14.06
C GLU A 86 26.55 1.64 -13.49
N GLU A 87 27.28 2.74 -13.67
CA GLU A 87 28.62 2.95 -13.13
C GLU A 87 28.69 2.92 -11.59
N ASN A 88 27.56 3.17 -10.92
CA ASN A 88 27.44 3.23 -9.46
C ASN A 88 26.75 2.00 -8.85
N LYS A 89 26.27 1.05 -9.66
CA LYS A 89 25.52 -0.13 -9.20
C LYS A 89 26.26 -0.97 -8.16
N LEU A 90 27.55 -1.21 -8.39
CA LEU A 90 28.35 -2.02 -7.46
C LEU A 90 28.49 -1.34 -6.08
N ALA A 91 28.67 -0.02 -6.07
CA ALA A 91 28.71 0.76 -4.83
C ALA A 91 27.34 0.75 -4.13
N ALA A 92 26.25 0.86 -4.89
CA ALA A 92 24.90 0.76 -4.37
C ALA A 92 24.59 -0.61 -3.76
N LYS A 93 24.97 -1.71 -4.43
CA LYS A 93 24.81 -3.08 -3.89
C LYS A 93 25.52 -3.25 -2.56
N ARG A 94 26.77 -2.77 -2.46
CA ARG A 94 27.55 -2.79 -1.21
C ARG A 94 26.85 -2.00 -0.11
N LEU A 95 26.58 -0.72 -0.37
CA LEU A 95 25.94 0.14 0.63
C LEU A 95 24.57 -0.39 1.07
N PHE A 96 23.74 -0.84 0.12
CA PHE A 96 22.42 -1.42 0.40
C PHE A 96 22.51 -2.66 1.28
N SER A 97 23.41 -3.60 0.95
CA SER A 97 23.63 -4.81 1.74
C SER A 97 24.09 -4.46 3.16
N ASP A 98 25.08 -3.57 3.26
CA ASP A 98 25.68 -3.13 4.51
C ASP A 98 24.63 -2.49 5.44
N ILE A 99 23.87 -1.51 4.95
CA ILE A 99 22.85 -0.84 5.78
C ILE A 99 21.70 -1.78 6.15
N SER A 100 21.30 -2.68 5.26
CA SER A 100 20.09 -3.49 5.47
C SER A 100 20.33 -4.62 6.46
N ASN A 101 21.50 -5.25 6.41
CA ASN A 101 21.84 -6.37 7.30
C ASN A 101 21.99 -5.91 8.76
N ILE A 102 22.77 -4.85 9.01
CA ILE A 102 23.04 -4.36 10.37
C ILE A 102 21.81 -3.73 11.06
N ARG A 103 20.78 -3.37 10.28
CA ARG A 103 19.54 -2.76 10.80
C ARG A 103 18.46 -3.77 11.17
N SER A 104 18.61 -5.04 10.79
CA SER A 104 17.68 -6.11 11.20
C SER A 104 17.53 -6.15 12.72
N ILE A 105 16.32 -6.42 13.20
CA ILE A 105 16.05 -6.37 14.65
C ILE A 105 16.82 -7.46 15.40
N PHE A 106 16.98 -8.64 14.80
CA PHE A 106 17.73 -9.75 15.38
C PHE A 106 18.90 -10.13 14.46
N PRO A 107 20.09 -9.52 14.65
CA PRO A 107 21.22 -9.71 13.75
C PRO A 107 21.87 -11.11 13.82
N TYR A 108 21.48 -11.94 14.79
CA TYR A 108 21.95 -13.32 14.97
C TYR A 108 20.81 -14.34 14.99
N ALA A 109 19.59 -13.94 14.59
CA ALA A 109 18.43 -14.84 14.61
C ALA A 109 18.67 -16.10 13.77
N ALA A 110 19.22 -15.99 12.56
CA ALA A 110 19.48 -17.16 11.74
C ALA A 110 20.55 -18.07 12.37
N ALA A 111 21.61 -17.50 12.95
CA ALA A 111 22.61 -18.27 13.69
C ALA A 111 21.99 -19.01 14.89
N GLY A 112 21.14 -18.34 15.67
CA GLY A 112 20.43 -18.96 16.78
C GLY A 112 19.51 -20.09 16.33
N MET A 113 18.74 -19.90 15.26
CA MET A 113 17.89 -20.95 14.69
C MET A 113 18.70 -22.16 14.20
N ARG A 114 19.83 -21.95 13.50
CA ARG A 114 20.73 -23.05 13.07
C ARG A 114 21.28 -23.89 14.22
N ASN A 115 21.50 -23.25 15.36
CA ASN A 115 22.10 -23.88 16.54
C ASN A 115 21.06 -24.26 17.60
N HIS A 116 19.77 -24.06 17.34
CA HIS A 116 18.68 -24.24 18.31
C HIS A 116 18.94 -23.49 19.64
N ASP A 117 19.50 -22.28 19.57
CA ASP A 117 19.89 -21.45 20.70
C ASP A 117 19.23 -20.07 20.65
N ILE A 118 18.22 -19.85 21.49
CA ILE A 118 17.51 -18.57 21.64
C ILE A 118 18.41 -17.46 22.20
N SER A 119 19.41 -17.79 23.04
CA SER A 119 20.33 -16.79 23.59
C SER A 119 21.23 -16.24 22.49
N LEU A 120 21.69 -17.12 21.59
CA LEU A 120 22.40 -16.71 20.38
C LEU A 120 21.49 -15.91 19.44
N ALA A 121 20.23 -16.33 19.24
CA ALA A 121 19.28 -15.59 18.41
C ALA A 121 19.04 -14.15 18.90
N LEU A 122 19.10 -13.93 20.21
CA LEU A 122 18.90 -12.64 20.87
C LEU A 122 20.19 -11.82 21.05
N LYS A 123 21.34 -12.39 20.69
CA LYS A 123 22.63 -11.69 20.79
C LYS A 123 22.54 -10.36 20.02
N GLU A 124 22.88 -9.27 20.72
CA GLU A 124 22.94 -7.92 20.14
C GLU A 124 21.63 -7.45 19.46
N ALA A 125 20.46 -7.93 19.92
CA ALA A 125 19.16 -7.50 19.38
C ALA A 125 19.06 -5.96 19.24
N ASN A 126 18.82 -5.50 18.01
CA ASN A 126 18.92 -4.10 17.59
C ASN A 126 17.53 -3.46 17.46
N TYR A 127 16.96 -3.03 18.59
CA TYR A 127 15.66 -2.35 18.59
C TYR A 127 15.74 -0.87 18.22
N LYS A 128 16.91 -0.23 18.41
CA LYS A 128 17.03 1.24 18.45
C LYS A 128 16.52 1.90 17.18
N MET A 129 16.83 1.31 16.03
CA MET A 129 16.45 1.85 14.74
C MET A 129 14.93 1.71 14.47
N THR A 130 14.39 0.50 14.62
CA THR A 130 12.95 0.24 14.48
C THR A 130 12.13 1.08 15.46
N ASP A 131 12.56 1.17 16.71
CA ASP A 131 11.93 2.03 17.73
C ASP A 131 11.88 3.50 17.30
N ALA A 132 13.00 4.03 16.77
CA ALA A 132 13.08 5.43 16.34
C ALA A 132 12.11 5.71 15.18
N TYR A 133 12.01 4.80 14.21
CA TYR A 133 11.11 4.95 13.07
C TYR A 133 9.66 4.85 13.48
N LEU A 134 9.29 3.85 14.28
CA LEU A 134 7.94 3.72 14.79
C LEU A 134 7.54 4.96 15.60
N ARG A 135 8.40 5.48 16.48
CA ARG A 135 8.14 6.73 17.21
C ARG A 135 7.92 7.90 16.26
N ASP A 136 8.82 8.13 15.31
CA ASP A 136 8.76 9.31 14.45
C ASP A 136 7.53 9.26 13.51
N ILE A 137 7.21 8.07 12.98
CA ILE A 137 6.04 7.87 12.13
C ILE A 137 4.76 8.08 12.94
N MET A 138 4.62 7.43 14.10
CA MET A 138 3.38 7.43 14.88
C MET A 138 3.15 8.72 15.66
N ASN A 139 4.20 9.36 16.19
CA ASN A 139 4.06 10.64 16.89
C ASN A 139 3.61 11.76 15.96
N ASN A 140 3.94 11.65 14.67
CA ASN A 140 3.52 12.53 13.58
C ASN A 140 3.53 14.03 13.95
N LYS A 141 4.69 14.67 13.73
CA LYS A 141 4.99 16.04 14.18
C LYS A 141 3.81 17.01 14.02
N ALA A 142 3.38 17.61 15.13
CA ALA A 142 2.20 18.48 15.17
C ALA A 142 2.26 19.64 14.17
N GLU A 143 3.45 20.21 13.95
CA GLU A 143 3.69 21.29 12.97
C GLU A 143 3.36 20.91 11.52
N LEU A 144 3.48 19.62 11.18
CA LEU A 144 3.16 19.07 9.86
C LEU A 144 1.80 18.34 9.88
N ASN A 145 1.13 18.25 11.02
CA ASN A 145 -0.07 17.46 11.25
C ASN A 145 -1.24 18.29 11.81
N PRO A 146 -1.68 19.35 11.10
CA PRO A 146 -2.74 20.25 11.58
C PRO A 146 -4.09 19.55 11.77
N CYS A 147 -4.29 18.38 11.14
CA CYS A 147 -5.51 17.56 11.24
C CYS A 147 -5.43 16.49 12.35
N ASN A 148 -4.35 16.45 13.13
CA ASN A 148 -4.12 15.47 14.19
C ASN A 148 -4.28 14.00 13.73
N ILE A 149 -3.81 13.70 12.52
CA ILE A 149 -3.82 12.35 11.92
C ILE A 149 -2.99 11.43 12.80
N GLN A 150 -3.65 10.39 13.32
CA GLN A 150 -3.01 9.32 14.08
C GLN A 150 -2.66 8.18 13.13
N ARG A 151 -1.38 7.80 13.09
CA ARG A 151 -0.90 6.71 12.23
C ARG A 151 -0.95 5.38 12.97
N GLN A 152 -1.55 4.39 12.34
CA GLN A 152 -1.58 3.00 12.76
C GLN A 152 -0.60 2.19 11.91
N ILE A 153 0.18 1.35 12.58
CA ILE A 153 1.14 0.46 11.93
C ILE A 153 0.57 -0.95 11.92
N MET A 154 0.60 -1.58 10.74
CA MET A 154 0.62 -3.03 10.62
C MET A 154 2.07 -3.47 10.55
N PHE A 155 2.51 -4.28 11.50
CA PHE A 155 3.86 -4.80 11.54
C PHE A 155 3.93 -6.10 10.74
N ARG A 156 4.69 -6.10 9.62
CA ARG A 156 4.93 -7.31 8.82
C ARG A 156 6.11 -8.07 9.39
N ILE A 157 5.84 -9.21 9.99
CA ILE A 157 6.85 -10.16 10.48
C ILE A 157 7.45 -10.85 9.26
N GLY A 158 8.77 -10.79 9.11
CA GLY A 158 9.47 -11.43 8.01
C GLY A 158 10.73 -10.69 7.59
N ARG A 159 11.10 -10.93 6.33
CA ARG A 159 12.23 -10.29 5.66
C ARG A 159 11.73 -9.37 4.54
N SER A 160 12.53 -8.38 4.20
CA SER A 160 12.31 -7.58 3.00
C SER A 160 12.63 -8.40 1.74
N GLY A 161 12.08 -7.99 0.59
CA GLY A 161 12.48 -8.54 -0.71
C GLY A 161 14.00 -8.51 -0.88
N GLU A 162 14.57 -9.61 -1.37
CA GLU A 162 16.01 -9.89 -1.45
C GLU A 162 16.76 -10.12 -0.12
N GLY A 163 16.09 -10.05 1.03
CA GLY A 163 16.67 -10.29 2.35
C GLY A 163 16.91 -11.77 2.70
N GLY A 164 16.78 -12.69 1.75
CA GLY A 164 16.93 -14.13 1.92
C GLY A 164 15.62 -14.92 1.74
N TYR A 165 15.66 -15.91 0.86
CA TYR A 165 14.48 -16.67 0.41
C TYR A 165 14.14 -17.86 1.31
N GLU A 166 15.12 -18.35 2.05
CA GLU A 166 14.98 -19.55 2.87
C GLU A 166 13.95 -19.35 3.98
N ILE A 167 13.19 -20.40 4.27
CA ILE A 167 12.27 -20.39 5.41
C ILE A 167 13.07 -20.36 6.73
N PRO A 168 12.51 -19.82 7.84
CA PRO A 168 13.17 -19.89 9.14
C PRO A 168 13.51 -21.34 9.53
N GLN A 169 14.73 -21.59 10.01
CA GLN A 169 15.21 -22.97 10.25
C GLN A 169 14.68 -23.58 11.55
N ASP A 170 14.23 -22.74 12.48
CA ASP A 170 13.59 -23.14 13.73
C ASP A 170 12.39 -22.23 13.99
N PHE A 171 11.19 -22.76 13.77
CA PHE A 171 9.94 -22.01 13.91
C PHE A 171 9.60 -21.68 15.36
N ASP A 172 10.09 -22.44 16.34
CA ASP A 172 9.84 -22.17 17.76
C ASP A 172 10.67 -20.97 18.21
N ILE A 173 11.96 -20.94 17.88
CA ILE A 173 12.81 -19.76 18.12
C ILE A 173 12.24 -18.54 17.39
N TYR A 174 11.85 -18.68 16.12
CA TYR A 174 11.29 -17.56 15.37
C TYR A 174 10.02 -17.01 16.01
N ALA A 175 9.10 -17.89 16.47
CA ALA A 175 7.91 -17.48 17.21
C ALA A 175 8.27 -16.78 18.53
N MET A 176 9.25 -17.27 19.28
CA MET A 176 9.72 -16.60 20.51
C MET A 176 10.22 -15.17 20.23
N LEU A 177 10.99 -14.97 19.16
CA LEU A 177 11.44 -13.64 18.73
C LEU A 177 10.26 -12.72 18.41
N VAL A 178 9.23 -13.23 17.73
CA VAL A 178 7.99 -12.47 17.48
C VAL A 178 7.28 -12.10 18.78
N GLY A 179 7.17 -13.05 19.72
CA GLY A 179 6.58 -12.78 21.05
C GLY A 179 7.27 -11.64 21.79
N ILE A 180 8.60 -11.54 21.66
CA ILE A 180 9.39 -10.43 22.21
C ILE A 180 9.02 -9.09 21.56
N LEU A 181 8.82 -9.07 20.23
CA LEU A 181 8.39 -7.87 19.52
C LEU A 181 6.97 -7.46 19.88
N VAL A 182 6.03 -8.41 20.00
CA VAL A 182 4.65 -8.10 20.47
C VAL A 182 4.69 -7.55 21.89
N ASN A 183 5.47 -8.16 22.78
CA ASN A 183 5.62 -7.65 24.13
C ASN A 183 6.17 -6.22 24.14
N ARG A 184 7.12 -5.89 23.25
CA ARG A 184 7.73 -4.57 23.14
C ARG A 184 6.82 -3.52 22.50
N TYR A 185 6.24 -3.82 21.34
CA TYR A 185 5.55 -2.84 20.48
C TYR A 185 4.03 -2.83 20.66
N ALA A 186 3.45 -3.85 21.30
CA ALA A 186 2.03 -3.88 21.62
C ALA A 186 1.74 -3.78 23.12
N LEU A 187 2.35 -4.63 23.96
CA LEU A 187 2.04 -4.67 25.39
C LEU A 187 2.74 -3.55 26.17
N ASN A 188 4.03 -3.32 25.89
CA ASN A 188 4.88 -2.34 26.59
C ASN A 188 5.26 -1.13 25.73
N TYR A 189 4.48 -0.83 24.69
CA TYR A 189 4.76 0.23 23.72
C TYR A 189 5.05 1.60 24.37
N ALA A 190 4.37 1.93 25.47
CA ALA A 190 4.58 3.19 26.19
C ALA A 190 6.00 3.29 26.79
N ARG A 191 6.62 2.17 27.21
CA ARG A 191 7.96 2.16 27.79
C ARG A 191 9.05 2.54 26.79
N ILE A 192 8.78 2.37 25.49
CA ILE A 192 9.68 2.76 24.41
C ILE A 192 9.25 4.08 23.75
N GLY A 193 8.25 4.77 24.32
CA GLY A 193 7.79 6.08 23.87
C GLY A 193 6.92 6.07 22.62
N LEU A 194 6.30 4.94 22.26
CA LEU A 194 5.27 4.94 21.21
C LEU A 194 3.97 5.58 21.73
N PRO A 195 3.25 6.35 20.89
CA PRO A 195 2.01 7.00 21.31
C PRO A 195 0.82 6.02 21.40
N GLY A 196 0.93 4.85 20.78
CA GLY A 196 -0.09 3.81 20.78
C GLY A 196 0.50 2.43 20.53
N LYS A 197 -0.25 1.39 20.88
CA LYS A 197 0.14 0.00 20.61
C LYS A 197 0.05 -0.33 19.12
N ILE A 198 0.93 -1.21 18.66
CA ILE A 198 0.79 -1.86 17.35
C ILE A 198 -0.26 -2.96 17.47
N THR A 199 -1.38 -2.78 16.77
CA THR A 199 -2.54 -3.67 16.87
C THR A 199 -2.54 -4.78 15.82
N TYR A 200 -1.94 -4.57 14.64
CA TYR A 200 -1.98 -5.53 13.53
C TYR A 200 -0.61 -6.16 13.28
N TRP A 201 -0.58 -7.49 13.26
CA TRP A 201 0.62 -8.29 13.05
C TRP A 201 0.39 -9.25 11.87
N GLN A 202 1.05 -8.98 10.76
CA GLN A 202 0.97 -9.85 9.58
C GLN A 202 2.14 -10.83 9.58
N VAL A 203 1.84 -12.11 9.40
CA VAL A 203 2.83 -13.18 9.35
C VAL A 203 3.26 -13.44 7.90
N TRP A 204 4.52 -13.09 7.62
CA TRP A 204 5.20 -13.29 6.34
C TRP A 204 4.60 -12.50 5.16
N ASN A 205 5.25 -12.63 4.00
CA ASN A 205 4.81 -12.07 2.72
C ASN A 205 4.86 -13.14 1.63
N GLU A 206 3.78 -13.30 0.87
CA GLU A 206 3.70 -14.13 -0.34
C GLU A 206 4.37 -15.51 -0.18
N PRO A 207 3.95 -16.36 0.78
CA PRO A 207 4.49 -17.70 0.89
C PRO A 207 4.19 -18.59 -0.33
N ASP A 208 3.26 -18.18 -1.18
CA ASP A 208 2.95 -18.80 -2.47
C ASP A 208 3.94 -18.41 -3.60
N LEU A 209 4.93 -17.57 -3.31
CA LEU A 209 6.04 -17.24 -4.19
C LEU A 209 7.36 -17.75 -3.62
N LEU A 210 8.00 -18.66 -4.34
CA LEU A 210 9.26 -19.31 -3.93
C LEU A 210 10.44 -18.35 -3.75
N TYR A 211 10.31 -17.14 -4.32
CA TYR A 211 11.21 -16.03 -4.11
C TYR A 211 11.10 -15.39 -2.70
N PHE A 212 9.98 -15.55 -2.00
CA PHE A 212 9.80 -15.07 -0.64
C PHE A 212 9.72 -16.21 0.38
N TRP A 213 9.50 -17.44 -0.08
CA TRP A 213 9.36 -18.63 0.74
C TRP A 213 9.89 -19.84 -0.02
N ASN A 214 11.16 -20.16 0.15
CA ASN A 214 11.83 -21.22 -0.63
C ASN A 214 11.45 -22.63 -0.15
N SER A 215 10.16 -22.96 -0.23
CA SER A 215 9.62 -24.30 -0.02
C SER A 215 8.34 -24.46 -0.83
N ASP A 216 8.23 -25.59 -1.52
CA ASP A 216 7.03 -26.00 -2.26
C ASP A 216 6.02 -26.76 -1.38
N ASP A 217 6.21 -26.78 -0.07
CA ASP A 217 5.33 -27.41 0.91
C ASP A 217 4.57 -26.32 1.70
N PRO A 218 3.31 -26.07 1.35
CA PRO A 218 2.46 -25.08 2.03
C PRO A 218 2.30 -25.35 3.52
N LYS A 219 2.39 -26.62 3.96
CA LYS A 219 2.20 -27.00 5.37
C LYS A 219 3.27 -26.40 6.28
N LYS A 220 4.47 -26.17 5.77
CA LYS A 220 5.51 -25.46 6.53
C LYS A 220 5.10 -24.03 6.85
N TYR A 221 4.42 -23.35 5.91
CA TYR A 221 3.89 -22.02 6.20
C TYR A 221 2.79 -22.08 7.26
N TYR A 222 1.91 -23.09 7.19
CA TYR A 222 0.84 -23.26 8.18
C TYR A 222 1.42 -23.48 9.59
N GLU A 223 2.46 -24.29 9.70
CA GLU A 223 3.14 -24.57 10.96
C GLU A 223 3.78 -23.30 11.56
N LEU A 224 4.53 -22.56 10.74
CA LEU A 224 5.11 -21.27 11.15
C LEU A 224 4.01 -20.30 11.61
N TYR A 225 2.96 -20.16 10.80
CA TYR A 225 1.82 -19.30 11.12
C TYR A 225 1.19 -19.68 12.46
N ALA A 226 0.94 -20.97 12.70
CA ALA A 226 0.29 -21.42 13.92
C ALA A 226 1.12 -21.17 15.19
N LYS A 227 2.43 -21.40 15.13
CA LYS A 227 3.34 -21.10 16.25
C LYS A 227 3.36 -19.60 16.54
N ILE A 228 3.42 -18.76 15.51
CA ILE A 228 3.38 -17.30 15.66
C ILE A 228 2.01 -16.82 16.15
N ALA A 229 0.90 -17.24 15.54
CA ALA A 229 -0.43 -16.78 15.95
C ALA A 229 -0.71 -17.10 17.43
N ARG A 230 -0.31 -18.30 17.89
CA ARG A 230 -0.44 -18.70 19.30
C ARG A 230 0.44 -17.88 20.23
N ILE A 231 1.71 -17.61 19.89
CA ILE A 231 2.57 -16.80 20.77
C ILE A 231 2.11 -15.34 20.83
N ILE A 232 1.64 -14.77 19.71
CA ILE A 232 1.09 -13.40 19.70
C ILE A 232 -0.11 -13.31 20.65
N LYS A 233 -1.06 -14.26 20.55
CA LYS A 233 -2.25 -14.28 21.42
C LYS A 233 -1.92 -14.59 22.87
N ALA A 234 -0.86 -15.36 23.14
CA ALA A 234 -0.39 -15.61 24.50
C ALA A 234 0.22 -14.36 25.15
N VAL A 235 0.89 -13.50 24.38
CA VAL A 235 1.50 -12.26 24.89
C VAL A 235 0.47 -11.14 25.05
N ASP A 236 -0.35 -10.89 24.04
CA ASP A 236 -1.43 -9.89 24.10
C ASP A 236 -2.65 -10.38 23.30
N PRO A 237 -3.69 -10.94 23.94
CA PRO A 237 -4.87 -11.43 23.23
C PRO A 237 -5.68 -10.32 22.53
N SER A 238 -5.43 -9.04 22.87
CA SER A 238 -6.14 -7.90 22.28
C SER A 238 -5.60 -7.46 20.91
N VAL A 239 -4.39 -7.89 20.52
CA VAL A 239 -3.88 -7.61 19.17
C VAL A 239 -4.42 -8.59 18.15
N LYS A 240 -4.37 -8.18 16.88
CA LYS A 240 -4.86 -8.95 15.73
C LYS A 240 -3.69 -9.56 14.97
N VAL A 241 -3.78 -10.85 14.68
CA VAL A 241 -2.84 -11.61 13.87
C VAL A 241 -3.50 -12.13 12.61
N GLY A 242 -2.76 -12.09 11.50
CA GLY A 242 -3.26 -12.49 10.20
C GLY A 242 -2.14 -12.78 9.21
N GLY A 243 -2.53 -13.28 8.05
CA GLY A 243 -1.63 -13.71 6.98
C GLY A 243 -2.45 -14.03 5.72
N ALA A 244 -1.85 -14.26 4.56
CA ALA A 244 -0.42 -14.46 4.33
C ALA A 244 0.20 -13.45 3.34
N GLY A 245 -0.61 -12.54 2.81
CA GLY A 245 -0.21 -11.68 1.72
C GLY A 245 -0.11 -12.50 0.45
N ILE A 246 -1.14 -13.32 0.16
CA ILE A 246 -1.15 -14.26 -0.98
C ILE A 246 -1.08 -13.49 -2.30
N ALA A 247 -0.09 -13.82 -3.14
CA ALA A 247 0.10 -13.22 -4.45
C ALA A 247 -0.97 -13.66 -5.45
N PHE A 248 -1.36 -14.94 -5.42
CA PHE A 248 -2.24 -15.55 -6.43
C PHE A 248 -3.47 -16.24 -5.84
N VAL A 249 -4.40 -15.42 -5.32
CA VAL A 249 -5.69 -15.90 -4.78
C VAL A 249 -6.48 -16.75 -5.80
N ASN A 250 -6.52 -16.31 -7.06
CA ASN A 250 -7.30 -16.96 -8.12
C ASN A 250 -6.49 -17.98 -8.94
N SER A 251 -5.53 -18.65 -8.31
CA SER A 251 -4.80 -19.75 -8.92
C SER A 251 -5.52 -21.08 -8.69
N LYS A 252 -5.19 -22.09 -9.50
CA LYS A 252 -5.64 -23.47 -9.26
C LYS A 252 -4.92 -24.16 -8.09
N LEU A 253 -4.00 -23.46 -7.41
CA LEU A 253 -3.19 -24.00 -6.34
C LEU A 253 -3.96 -23.82 -5.03
N GLU A 254 -4.76 -24.82 -4.67
CA GLU A 254 -5.73 -24.80 -3.55
C GLU A 254 -5.10 -24.75 -2.14
N ASP A 255 -3.79 -24.57 -2.00
CA ASP A 255 -3.12 -24.79 -0.72
C ASP A 255 -2.87 -23.51 0.10
N TYR A 256 -2.57 -22.36 -0.50
CA TYR A 256 -2.20 -21.18 0.29
C TYR A 256 -3.40 -20.29 0.69
N VAL A 257 -4.59 -20.55 0.15
CA VAL A 257 -5.86 -19.93 0.57
C VAL A 257 -6.71 -20.95 1.30
N ASP A 258 -7.30 -21.89 0.57
CA ASP A 258 -8.26 -22.85 1.09
C ASP A 258 -7.62 -23.87 2.05
N GLY A 259 -6.47 -24.42 1.68
CA GLY A 259 -5.67 -25.30 2.55
C GLY A 259 -5.25 -24.63 3.85
N PHE A 260 -4.80 -23.37 3.78
CA PHE A 260 -4.44 -22.58 4.95
C PHE A 260 -5.64 -22.30 5.87
N LEU A 261 -6.76 -21.82 5.32
CA LEU A 261 -7.96 -21.54 6.10
C LEU A 261 -8.51 -22.81 6.75
N ARG A 262 -8.55 -23.93 6.01
CA ARG A 262 -8.91 -25.25 6.55
C ARG A 262 -7.99 -25.65 7.69
N TYR A 263 -6.67 -25.52 7.53
CA TYR A 263 -5.71 -25.83 8.58
C TYR A 263 -5.96 -25.00 9.85
N CYS A 264 -6.17 -23.69 9.70
CA CYS A 264 -6.46 -22.83 10.84
C CYS A 264 -7.76 -23.22 11.55
N LYS A 265 -8.79 -23.60 10.78
CA LYS A 265 -10.07 -24.07 11.31
C LYS A 265 -9.93 -25.40 12.06
N ASP A 266 -9.25 -26.37 11.47
CA ASP A 266 -9.13 -27.74 12.00
C ASP A 266 -8.20 -27.82 13.22
N ASN A 267 -7.30 -26.85 13.39
CA ASN A 267 -6.30 -26.83 14.47
C ASN A 267 -6.50 -25.66 15.46
N ASP A 268 -7.67 -25.02 15.44
CA ASP A 268 -8.03 -23.87 16.29
C ASP A 268 -6.94 -22.79 16.33
N VAL A 269 -6.37 -22.48 15.16
CA VAL A 269 -5.34 -21.44 15.04
C VAL A 269 -6.01 -20.08 14.94
N PRO A 270 -5.63 -19.09 15.77
CA PRO A 270 -6.19 -17.74 15.68
C PRO A 270 -5.94 -17.10 14.32
N LEU A 271 -7.00 -16.55 13.71
CA LEU A 271 -6.96 -15.78 12.46
C LEU A 271 -7.94 -14.60 12.58
N ASP A 272 -7.43 -13.41 12.89
CA ASP A 272 -8.25 -12.20 13.02
C ASP A 272 -8.47 -11.51 11.68
N PHE A 273 -7.51 -11.65 10.77
CA PHE A 273 -7.63 -11.15 9.40
C PHE A 273 -6.89 -12.05 8.41
N PHE A 274 -7.42 -12.13 7.19
CA PHE A 274 -6.73 -12.75 6.06
C PHE A 274 -6.23 -11.67 5.11
N SER A 275 -4.99 -11.79 4.64
CA SER A 275 -4.34 -10.81 3.77
C SER A 275 -3.94 -11.41 2.43
N TRP A 276 -4.13 -10.61 1.37
CA TRP A 276 -3.96 -10.99 -0.03
C TRP A 276 -3.48 -9.79 -0.87
N HIS A 277 -2.93 -10.04 -2.05
CA HIS A 277 -2.41 -9.00 -2.95
C HIS A 277 -3.29 -8.83 -4.19
N GLY A 278 -3.42 -7.57 -4.63
CA GLY A 278 -4.36 -7.12 -5.65
C GLY A 278 -3.69 -6.62 -6.94
N TYR A 279 -2.51 -7.15 -7.31
CA TYR A 279 -1.89 -6.81 -8.58
C TYR A 279 -2.65 -7.48 -9.75
N VAL A 280 -3.38 -6.68 -10.54
CA VAL A 280 -4.21 -7.21 -11.64
C VAL A 280 -3.44 -7.20 -12.97
N ILE A 281 -2.89 -8.36 -13.34
CA ILE A 281 -2.10 -8.55 -14.58
C ILE A 281 -2.87 -8.25 -15.88
N THR A 282 -4.20 -8.13 -15.79
CA THR A 282 -5.09 -7.79 -16.90
C THR A 282 -5.03 -6.31 -17.26
N GLY A 283 -4.48 -5.46 -16.38
CA GLY A 283 -4.59 -4.00 -16.46
C GLY A 283 -6.00 -3.49 -16.18
N ASP A 284 -6.90 -4.32 -15.65
CA ASP A 284 -8.27 -3.95 -15.33
C ASP A 284 -8.46 -3.78 -13.81
N PRO A 285 -8.59 -2.54 -13.28
CA PRO A 285 -8.76 -2.29 -11.85
C PRO A 285 -10.04 -2.93 -11.28
N GLN A 286 -11.04 -3.26 -12.11
CA GLN A 286 -12.26 -3.93 -11.63
C GLN A 286 -11.99 -5.37 -11.17
N ASN A 287 -10.91 -6.02 -11.64
CA ASN A 287 -10.60 -7.37 -11.20
C ASN A 287 -10.25 -7.47 -9.70
N ILE A 288 -10.01 -6.35 -9.01
CA ILE A 288 -9.90 -6.32 -7.55
C ILE A 288 -11.17 -6.85 -6.86
N ILE A 289 -12.35 -6.67 -7.48
CA ILE A 289 -13.63 -7.21 -6.99
C ILE A 289 -13.64 -8.73 -7.11
N ASP A 290 -13.13 -9.28 -8.23
CA ASP A 290 -13.09 -10.72 -8.44
C ASP A 290 -12.19 -11.39 -7.39
N VAL A 291 -11.01 -10.80 -7.12
CA VAL A 291 -10.09 -11.27 -6.07
C VAL A 291 -10.72 -11.18 -4.69
N GLY A 292 -11.26 -10.01 -4.32
CA GLY A 292 -11.88 -9.82 -3.00
C GLY A 292 -13.09 -10.74 -2.78
N ASN A 293 -13.88 -11.02 -3.83
CA ASN A 293 -15.00 -11.95 -3.75
C ASN A 293 -14.54 -13.40 -3.58
N ALA A 294 -13.46 -13.82 -4.24
CA ALA A 294 -12.88 -15.14 -4.05
C ALA A 294 -12.38 -15.33 -2.61
N VAL A 295 -11.67 -14.34 -2.07
CA VAL A 295 -11.27 -14.33 -0.65
C VAL A 295 -12.48 -14.42 0.27
N GLN A 296 -13.52 -13.60 0.04
CA GLN A 296 -14.73 -13.63 0.85
C GLN A 296 -15.41 -15.00 0.79
N GLN A 297 -15.46 -15.62 -0.37
CA GLN A 297 -16.02 -16.96 -0.55
C GLN A 297 -15.25 -17.99 0.27
N SER A 298 -13.92 -18.02 0.17
CA SER A 298 -13.08 -18.94 0.96
C SER A 298 -13.24 -18.70 2.47
N LEU A 299 -13.22 -17.45 2.94
CA LEU A 299 -13.47 -17.11 4.34
C LEU A 299 -14.82 -17.67 4.84
N ASN A 300 -15.88 -17.50 4.04
CA ASN A 300 -17.21 -18.02 4.38
C ASN A 300 -17.23 -19.56 4.40
N THR A 301 -16.61 -20.22 3.43
CA THR A 301 -16.54 -21.68 3.33
C THR A 301 -15.92 -22.32 4.57
N TYR A 302 -14.86 -21.72 5.11
CA TYR A 302 -14.16 -22.25 6.29
C TYR A 302 -14.59 -21.62 7.62
N GLY A 303 -15.66 -20.80 7.62
CA GLY A 303 -16.29 -20.28 8.83
C GLY A 303 -15.59 -19.07 9.46
N PHE A 304 -14.78 -18.34 8.71
CA PHE A 304 -14.12 -17.09 9.13
C PHE A 304 -14.92 -15.85 8.70
N THR A 305 -16.23 -15.84 8.96
CA THR A 305 -17.13 -14.76 8.55
C THR A 305 -16.78 -13.41 9.20
N ASP A 306 -16.26 -13.47 10.43
CA ASP A 306 -15.90 -12.30 11.24
C ASP A 306 -14.46 -11.82 11.01
N ALA A 307 -13.63 -12.61 10.32
CA ALA A 307 -12.27 -12.20 9.99
C ALA A 307 -12.29 -11.03 9.01
N GLU A 308 -11.41 -10.06 9.23
CA GLU A 308 -11.18 -8.97 8.28
C GLU A 308 -10.43 -9.49 7.04
N SER A 309 -10.59 -8.80 5.92
CA SER A 309 -9.92 -9.09 4.65
C SER A 309 -9.07 -7.90 4.22
N PHE A 310 -7.75 -8.07 4.17
CA PHE A 310 -6.82 -6.98 3.85
C PHE A 310 -6.14 -7.19 2.50
N CYS A 311 -6.28 -6.23 1.59
CA CYS A 311 -5.47 -6.15 0.38
C CYS A 311 -4.12 -5.52 0.73
N THR A 312 -3.13 -6.30 1.18
CA THR A 312 -1.89 -5.78 1.77
C THR A 312 -0.86 -5.28 0.77
N GLU A 313 -1.06 -5.56 -0.52
CA GLU A 313 -0.36 -4.91 -1.62
C GLU A 313 -1.28 -4.78 -2.82
N TRP A 314 -1.20 -3.65 -3.51
CA TRP A 314 -1.79 -3.48 -4.84
C TRP A 314 -1.14 -2.30 -5.56
N ASN A 315 -1.05 -2.40 -6.88
CA ASN A 315 -0.67 -1.36 -7.83
C ASN A 315 -1.17 -1.81 -9.22
N SER A 316 -1.05 -0.98 -10.25
CA SER A 316 -1.34 -1.38 -11.63
C SER A 316 -0.30 -2.35 -12.21
N SER A 317 0.87 -2.49 -11.59
CA SER A 317 1.89 -3.46 -11.98
C SER A 317 2.67 -3.97 -10.77
N ALA A 318 3.05 -5.25 -10.80
CA ALA A 318 3.99 -5.86 -9.86
C ALA A 318 5.43 -5.91 -10.42
N ILE A 319 5.64 -5.50 -11.69
CA ILE A 319 6.91 -5.72 -12.40
C ILE A 319 7.81 -4.48 -12.28
N GLY A 320 8.96 -4.63 -11.63
CA GLY A 320 9.85 -3.51 -11.31
C GLY A 320 10.83 -3.19 -12.45
N THR A 321 10.57 -2.10 -13.19
CA THR A 321 11.46 -1.58 -14.25
C THR A 321 11.38 -0.05 -14.32
N LYS A 322 12.38 0.61 -14.90
CA LYS A 322 12.34 2.07 -15.14
C LYS A 322 11.05 2.50 -15.89
N ASN A 323 10.58 1.67 -16.82
CA ASN A 323 9.37 1.91 -17.60
C ASN A 323 8.12 1.91 -16.71
N THR A 324 7.95 0.85 -15.90
CA THR A 324 6.78 0.69 -15.02
C THR A 324 6.78 1.74 -13.92
N TYR A 325 7.92 2.12 -13.35
CA TYR A 325 7.99 3.21 -12.35
C TYR A 325 7.48 4.54 -12.88
N THR A 326 7.75 4.84 -14.16
CA THR A 326 7.19 6.03 -14.79
C THR A 326 5.68 5.88 -15.03
N LYS A 327 5.23 4.72 -15.55
CA LYS A 327 3.81 4.45 -15.78
C LYS A 327 2.98 4.63 -14.50
N VAL A 328 3.43 4.06 -13.37
CA VAL A 328 2.68 4.11 -12.09
C VAL A 328 2.64 5.50 -11.45
N GLN A 329 3.34 6.49 -12.00
CA GLN A 329 3.31 7.89 -11.54
C GLN A 329 2.52 8.82 -12.49
N SER A 330 2.01 8.28 -13.60
CA SER A 330 1.28 9.01 -14.65
C SER A 330 -0.19 9.32 -14.28
N PRO A 331 -0.85 10.25 -15.00
CA PRO A 331 -2.30 10.50 -14.82
C PRO A 331 -3.16 9.27 -15.12
N LYS A 332 -2.70 8.39 -16.02
CA LYS A 332 -3.38 7.13 -16.31
C LYS A 332 -3.39 6.22 -15.08
N ASN A 333 -2.29 6.16 -14.33
CA ASN A 333 -2.28 5.42 -13.07
C ASN A 333 -3.09 6.11 -11.96
N ALA A 334 -3.12 7.44 -11.92
CA ALA A 334 -4.02 8.16 -11.02
C ALA A 334 -5.49 7.74 -11.23
N ALA A 335 -5.93 7.62 -12.49
CA ALA A 335 -7.27 7.10 -12.82
C ALA A 335 -7.45 5.62 -12.43
N TYR A 336 -6.42 4.78 -12.58
CA TYR A 336 -6.43 3.40 -12.10
C TYR A 336 -6.60 3.34 -10.57
N ILE A 337 -5.83 4.13 -9.82
CA ILE A 337 -5.87 4.21 -8.35
C ILE A 337 -7.27 4.63 -7.89
N ALA A 338 -7.77 5.76 -8.39
CA ALA A 338 -9.10 6.25 -8.02
C ALA A 338 -10.21 5.26 -8.37
N SER A 339 -10.14 4.58 -9.52
CA SER A 339 -11.10 3.53 -9.88
C SER A 339 -11.02 2.35 -8.91
N THR A 340 -9.81 1.91 -8.56
CA THR A 340 -9.58 0.79 -7.62
C THR A 340 -10.11 1.11 -6.23
N PHE A 341 -9.90 2.32 -5.72
CA PHE A 341 -10.49 2.75 -4.44
C PHE A 341 -12.02 2.66 -4.44
N ILE A 342 -12.66 3.08 -5.55
CA ILE A 342 -14.11 2.98 -5.69
C ILE A 342 -14.53 1.51 -5.75
N TYR A 343 -13.85 0.66 -6.52
CA TYR A 343 -14.16 -0.77 -6.60
C TYR A 343 -14.02 -1.49 -5.26
N MET A 344 -13.01 -1.15 -4.46
CA MET A 344 -12.82 -1.71 -3.11
C MET A 344 -13.97 -1.38 -2.14
N GLN A 345 -14.76 -0.33 -2.42
CA GLN A 345 -15.98 -0.09 -1.65
C GLN A 345 -17.02 -1.21 -1.85
N TYR A 346 -16.97 -1.94 -2.95
CA TYR A 346 -17.98 -2.94 -3.33
C TYR A 346 -17.53 -4.40 -3.23
N THR A 347 -16.41 -4.68 -2.57
CA THR A 347 -15.92 -6.04 -2.29
C THR A 347 -15.37 -6.14 -0.87
N LYS A 348 -15.15 -7.35 -0.33
CA LYS A 348 -14.60 -7.54 1.02
C LYS A 348 -13.08 -7.26 1.02
N ALA A 349 -12.74 -5.99 1.01
CA ALA A 349 -11.41 -5.43 1.25
C ALA A 349 -11.54 -4.39 2.37
N ASP A 350 -11.55 -4.85 3.62
CA ASP A 350 -11.81 -4.03 4.81
C ASP A 350 -10.71 -2.97 5.01
N ARG A 351 -9.47 -3.29 4.63
CA ARG A 351 -8.36 -2.35 4.46
C ARG A 351 -7.57 -2.69 3.21
N ALA A 352 -6.86 -1.70 2.67
CA ALA A 352 -5.94 -1.90 1.58
C ALA A 352 -4.68 -1.05 1.73
N TYR A 353 -3.56 -1.55 1.20
CA TYR A 353 -2.24 -0.95 1.29
C TYR A 353 -1.61 -0.91 -0.10
N TYR A 354 -1.52 0.29 -0.67
CA TYR A 354 -0.93 0.46 -1.99
C TYR A 354 0.59 0.31 -1.92
N TYR A 355 1.17 -0.34 -2.93
CA TYR A 355 2.60 -0.57 -3.03
C TYR A 355 3.21 0.38 -4.08
N ARG A 356 3.92 1.46 -3.69
CA ARG A 356 4.23 1.91 -2.33
C ARG A 356 4.17 3.44 -2.21
N GLY A 357 4.10 3.93 -0.98
CA GLY A 357 3.76 5.30 -0.64
C GLY A 357 4.91 6.31 -0.63
N ASP A 358 6.15 5.85 -0.57
CA ASP A 358 7.34 6.68 -0.35
C ASP A 358 8.02 7.08 -1.68
N GLY A 359 9.29 7.50 -1.62
CA GLY A 359 10.09 7.91 -2.78
C GLY A 359 10.86 6.78 -3.45
N LEU A 360 10.65 5.52 -3.06
CA LEU A 360 11.34 4.39 -3.69
C LEU A 360 10.79 4.08 -5.09
N SER A 361 11.41 3.11 -5.75
CA SER A 361 10.83 2.53 -6.96
C SER A 361 9.39 2.05 -6.70
N PHE A 362 8.47 2.26 -7.66
CA PHE A 362 7.00 2.20 -7.49
C PHE A 362 6.36 3.26 -6.58
N GLY A 363 7.17 4.10 -5.95
CA GLY A 363 6.75 5.13 -5.02
C GLY A 363 5.80 6.15 -5.63
N LEU A 364 4.97 6.74 -4.77
CA LEU A 364 4.10 7.86 -5.11
C LEU A 364 4.88 9.16 -5.38
N PHE A 365 6.18 9.21 -5.06
CA PHE A 365 7.02 10.40 -5.19
C PHE A 365 8.27 10.11 -6.03
N ASN A 366 8.72 11.09 -6.80
CA ASN A 366 9.90 11.00 -7.64
C ASN A 366 10.73 12.29 -7.55
N ASN A 367 11.93 12.29 -8.12
CA ASN A 367 12.87 13.40 -8.06
C ASN A 367 12.79 14.30 -9.31
N GLN A 368 11.62 14.35 -9.97
CA GLN A 368 11.43 15.10 -11.20
C GLN A 368 11.40 16.62 -10.94
N SER A 369 12.13 17.40 -11.76
CA SER A 369 12.01 18.86 -11.75
C SER A 369 10.72 19.33 -12.44
N SER A 370 10.20 20.47 -11.99
CA SER A 370 9.05 21.11 -12.60
C SER A 370 9.36 21.53 -14.04
N PRO A 371 8.52 21.15 -15.02
CA PRO A 371 8.69 21.62 -16.40
C PRO A 371 8.59 23.14 -16.53
N LYS A 372 7.85 23.81 -15.64
CA LYS A 372 7.65 25.27 -15.66
C LYS A 372 8.84 26.02 -15.07
N ASN A 373 9.53 25.41 -14.09
CA ASN A 373 10.71 25.97 -13.45
C ASN A 373 11.67 24.83 -13.09
N PRO A 374 12.65 24.50 -13.96
CA PRO A 374 13.57 23.38 -13.76
C PRO A 374 14.40 23.45 -12.47
N CYS A 375 14.53 24.64 -11.87
CA CYS A 375 15.23 24.85 -10.60
C CYS A 375 14.44 24.35 -9.38
N VAL A 376 13.17 24.00 -9.54
CA VAL A 376 12.28 23.54 -8.46
C VAL A 376 11.84 22.12 -8.74
N LYS A 377 11.90 21.24 -7.73
CA LYS A 377 11.38 19.87 -7.82
C LYS A 377 9.86 19.85 -7.73
N ASN A 378 9.23 18.90 -8.42
CA ASN A 378 7.81 18.63 -8.22
C ASN A 378 7.55 18.27 -6.75
N CYS A 379 6.41 18.68 -6.22
CA CYS A 379 6.00 18.32 -4.87
C CYS A 379 5.51 16.87 -4.81
N CYS A 380 4.91 16.38 -5.89
CA CYS A 380 4.25 15.08 -5.94
C CYS A 380 4.12 14.54 -7.37
N THR A 381 3.55 13.34 -7.51
CA THR A 381 3.13 12.76 -8.80
C THR A 381 1.61 12.81 -8.95
N TYR A 382 1.11 12.56 -10.15
CA TYR A 382 -0.34 12.48 -10.38
C TYR A 382 -0.99 11.36 -9.55
N SER A 383 -0.27 10.25 -9.34
CA SER A 383 -0.74 9.15 -8.48
C SER A 383 -0.90 9.58 -7.03
N ALA A 384 0.05 10.37 -6.49
CA ALA A 384 -0.07 10.93 -5.14
C ALA A 384 -1.27 11.89 -5.02
N GLN A 385 -1.53 12.70 -6.06
CA GLN A 385 -2.73 13.54 -6.10
C GLN A 385 -4.03 12.71 -6.06
N SER A 386 -4.03 11.49 -6.58
CA SER A 386 -5.20 10.60 -6.52
C SER A 386 -5.53 10.17 -5.08
N PHE A 387 -4.52 9.93 -4.24
CA PHE A 387 -4.71 9.68 -2.82
C PHE A 387 -5.30 10.88 -2.11
N TYR A 388 -4.79 12.08 -2.41
CA TYR A 388 -5.35 13.33 -1.90
C TYR A 388 -6.82 13.50 -2.29
N LEU A 389 -7.20 13.30 -3.56
CA LEU A 389 -8.59 13.42 -3.98
C LEU A 389 -9.50 12.38 -3.30
N PHE A 390 -9.02 11.16 -3.10
CA PHE A 390 -9.79 10.13 -2.38
C PHE A 390 -9.95 10.45 -0.89
N SER A 391 -8.90 10.97 -0.22
CA SER A 391 -8.99 11.30 1.22
C SER A 391 -10.02 12.39 1.51
N ARG A 392 -10.27 13.28 0.56
CA ARG A 392 -11.37 14.27 0.63
C ARG A 392 -12.75 13.61 0.73
N MET A 393 -12.93 12.38 0.25
CA MET A 393 -14.21 11.67 0.37
C MET A 393 -14.56 11.33 1.83
N PHE A 394 -13.58 11.27 2.75
CA PHE A 394 -13.85 11.09 4.18
C PHE A 394 -14.58 12.28 4.82
N GLU A 395 -14.59 13.45 4.18
CA GLU A 395 -15.42 14.60 4.61
C GLU A 395 -16.92 14.34 4.46
N THR A 396 -17.29 13.37 3.62
CA THR A 396 -18.66 12.99 3.31
C THR A 396 -18.75 11.46 3.26
N PRO A 397 -18.64 10.76 4.40
CA PRO A 397 -18.29 9.34 4.41
C PRO A 397 -19.46 8.40 4.07
N TYR A 398 -20.69 8.89 3.90
CA TYR A 398 -21.86 8.06 3.66
C TYR A 398 -22.14 7.92 2.16
N ILE A 399 -21.88 6.74 1.60
CA ILE A 399 -22.05 6.45 0.18
C ILE A 399 -23.54 6.51 -0.20
N LEU A 400 -23.85 7.29 -1.24
CA LEU A 400 -25.20 7.40 -1.79
C LEU A 400 -25.53 6.22 -2.69
N SER A 401 -26.78 5.74 -2.62
CA SER A 401 -27.30 4.74 -3.54
C SER A 401 -27.33 5.30 -4.95
N GLY A 402 -26.83 4.53 -5.92
CA GLY A 402 -26.86 4.92 -7.32
C GLY A 402 -26.73 3.73 -8.27
N ASN A 403 -26.77 4.03 -9.57
CA ASN A 403 -26.55 3.00 -10.59
C ASN A 403 -25.08 2.57 -10.54
N LYS A 404 -24.81 1.41 -9.95
CA LYS A 404 -23.49 0.74 -9.95
C LYS A 404 -23.15 0.26 -11.37
N ASP A 405 -22.70 1.18 -12.20
CA ASP A 405 -22.37 0.93 -13.60
C ASP A 405 -20.85 0.95 -13.82
N PHE A 406 -20.28 -0.22 -14.08
CA PHE A 406 -18.86 -0.41 -14.41
C PHE A 406 -18.64 -0.80 -15.88
N SER A 407 -19.65 -0.64 -16.73
CA SER A 407 -19.63 -1.02 -18.15
C SER A 407 -18.85 -0.05 -19.05
N THR A 408 -18.25 0.99 -18.48
CA THR A 408 -17.53 2.05 -19.23
C THR A 408 -16.16 2.33 -18.62
N GLY A 409 -15.40 3.27 -19.20
CA GLY A 409 -14.16 3.74 -18.59
C GLY A 409 -14.36 4.61 -17.34
N LEU A 410 -15.57 5.14 -17.13
CA LEU A 410 -15.89 5.97 -15.96
C LEU A 410 -16.33 5.10 -14.78
N THR A 411 -15.70 5.35 -13.63
CA THR A 411 -16.10 4.84 -12.33
C THR A 411 -16.42 6.04 -11.43
N VAL A 412 -17.62 6.09 -10.85
CA VAL A 412 -18.09 7.26 -10.09
C VAL A 412 -18.62 6.81 -8.73
N LEU A 413 -18.20 7.51 -7.68
CA LEU A 413 -18.70 7.35 -6.31
C LEU A 413 -19.17 8.71 -5.79
N ALA A 414 -20.38 8.77 -5.26
CA ALA A 414 -20.91 9.96 -4.59
C ALA A 414 -21.19 9.62 -3.12
N ALA A 415 -20.79 10.52 -2.22
CA ALA A 415 -20.96 10.32 -0.80
C ALA A 415 -21.30 11.64 -0.10
N GLU A 416 -21.99 11.55 1.04
CA GLU A 416 -22.61 12.65 1.76
C GLU A 416 -22.10 12.72 3.22
N ASN A 417 -22.09 13.92 3.81
CA ASN A 417 -21.85 14.07 5.24
C ASN A 417 -23.08 13.76 6.09
N ALA A 418 -22.90 13.69 7.41
CA ALA A 418 -23.98 13.38 8.34
C ALA A 418 -25.13 14.41 8.29
N GLU A 419 -24.78 15.69 8.09
CA GLU A 419 -25.72 16.81 8.07
C GLU A 419 -26.51 16.91 6.76
N GLY A 420 -26.12 16.16 5.73
CA GLY A 420 -26.75 16.17 4.42
C GLY A 420 -26.53 17.44 3.58
N ASN A 421 -25.74 18.39 4.08
CA ASN A 421 -25.49 19.67 3.41
C ASN A 421 -24.18 19.68 2.60
N LYS A 422 -23.48 18.55 2.48
CA LYS A 422 -22.28 18.42 1.66
C LYS A 422 -22.23 17.07 0.96
N VAL A 423 -21.88 17.09 -0.34
CA VAL A 423 -21.65 15.89 -1.14
C VAL A 423 -20.32 16.02 -1.86
N ASN A 424 -19.47 15.00 -1.72
CA ASN A 424 -18.30 14.83 -2.58
C ASN A 424 -18.57 13.72 -3.60
N ILE A 425 -18.10 13.93 -4.81
CA ILE A 425 -18.24 12.99 -5.93
C ILE A 425 -16.84 12.80 -6.53
N LEU A 426 -16.37 11.56 -6.56
CA LEU A 426 -15.12 11.20 -7.21
C LEU A 426 -15.45 10.46 -8.51
N ALA A 427 -14.97 11.00 -9.63
CA ALA A 427 -15.09 10.38 -10.95
C ALA A 427 -13.70 10.10 -11.52
N ALA A 428 -13.43 8.85 -11.85
CA ALA A 428 -12.19 8.40 -12.48
C ALA A 428 -12.49 7.82 -13.86
N ASN A 429 -11.77 8.27 -14.89
CA ASN A 429 -11.93 7.76 -16.25
C ASN A 429 -10.68 7.00 -16.69
N TYR A 430 -10.74 5.68 -16.62
CA TYR A 430 -9.65 4.78 -16.94
C TYR A 430 -10.02 3.87 -18.12
N LYS A 431 -9.16 3.86 -19.14
CA LYS A 431 -9.23 2.88 -20.23
C LYS A 431 -8.35 1.70 -19.90
N VAL A 432 -8.96 0.51 -19.83
CA VAL A 432 -8.24 -0.74 -19.58
C VAL A 432 -7.20 -0.98 -20.65
N ASP A 433 -5.99 -1.29 -20.18
CA ASP A 433 -4.83 -1.48 -21.04
C ASP A 433 -3.86 -2.47 -20.37
N LYS A 434 -3.80 -3.69 -20.90
CA LYS A 434 -2.90 -4.73 -20.39
C LYS A 434 -1.42 -4.32 -20.49
N SER A 435 -1.04 -3.58 -21.53
CA SER A 435 0.35 -3.12 -21.73
C SER A 435 0.78 -2.10 -20.67
N PHE A 436 -0.18 -1.51 -19.95
CA PHE A 436 0.11 -0.63 -18.84
C PHE A 436 0.58 -1.39 -17.60
N ALA A 437 0.06 -2.61 -17.40
CA ALA A 437 0.42 -3.48 -16.28
C ALA A 437 1.71 -4.28 -16.52
N ASP A 438 2.16 -4.41 -17.77
CA ASP A 438 3.41 -5.09 -18.13
C ASP A 438 4.61 -4.13 -18.31
N SER A 439 5.81 -4.70 -18.41
CA SER A 439 7.07 -3.98 -18.60
C SER A 439 7.48 -3.81 -20.07
N ASN A 440 6.74 -4.39 -21.02
CA ASN A 440 7.18 -4.52 -22.41
C ASN A 440 7.04 -3.21 -23.19
N SER A 441 6.01 -2.43 -22.89
CA SER A 441 5.80 -1.13 -23.53
C SER A 441 6.54 -0.02 -22.78
N ALA A 442 7.45 0.68 -23.46
CA ALA A 442 8.12 1.86 -22.90
C ALA A 442 7.18 3.08 -22.95
N PRO A 443 7.17 3.93 -21.90
CA PRO A 443 6.53 5.24 -21.98
C PRO A 443 7.34 6.20 -22.88
N ASP A 444 6.70 7.26 -23.37
CA ASP A 444 7.35 8.28 -24.22
C ASP A 444 8.47 9.04 -23.49
N TYR A 445 8.43 9.05 -22.16
CA TYR A 445 9.40 9.69 -21.29
C TYR A 445 9.59 8.88 -20.00
N LEU A 446 10.77 8.98 -19.39
CA LEU A 446 11.07 8.39 -18.09
C LEU A 446 11.18 9.49 -17.03
N TYR A 447 10.35 9.42 -15.98
CA TYR A 447 10.47 10.34 -14.86
C TYR A 447 11.78 10.08 -14.09
N GLN A 448 12.45 11.15 -13.69
CA GLN A 448 13.60 11.08 -12.81
C GLN A 448 13.16 10.55 -11.44
N GLN A 449 13.68 9.38 -11.06
CA GLN A 449 13.38 8.74 -9.78
C GLN A 449 14.39 9.15 -8.70
N TYR A 450 14.02 8.99 -7.43
CA TYR A 450 15.02 8.89 -6.36
C TYR A 450 15.75 7.55 -6.48
N TYR A 451 17.00 7.52 -6.02
CA TYR A 451 17.81 6.31 -5.94
C TYR A 451 18.82 6.46 -4.81
N LEU A 452 19.41 5.33 -4.40
CA LEU A 452 20.39 5.30 -3.31
C LEU A 452 21.59 6.20 -3.64
N ASP A 453 21.88 7.18 -2.79
CA ASP A 453 23.07 8.02 -2.92
C ASP A 453 24.31 7.25 -2.49
N THR A 454 25.15 6.91 -3.47
CA THR A 454 26.37 6.12 -3.31
C THR A 454 27.63 6.95 -3.11
N SER A 455 27.51 8.28 -2.90
CA SER A 455 28.66 9.14 -2.63
C SER A 455 29.34 8.85 -1.28
N ARG A 456 28.66 8.10 -0.39
CA ARG A 456 29.13 7.71 0.94
C ARG A 456 28.99 6.21 1.15
N SER A 457 30.03 5.59 1.69
CA SER A 457 30.02 4.21 2.19
C SER A 457 29.49 4.14 3.63
N LEU A 458 29.22 2.92 4.14
CA LEU A 458 28.77 2.72 5.53
C LEU A 458 29.71 3.40 6.56
N ASN A 459 31.03 3.25 6.38
CA ASN A 459 32.05 3.82 7.26
C ASN A 459 32.07 5.36 7.25
N GLN A 460 31.45 5.98 6.25
CA GLN A 460 31.31 7.42 6.16
C GLN A 460 29.99 7.91 6.74
N LEU A 461 29.05 7.05 7.14
CA LEU A 461 27.74 7.38 7.74
C LEU A 461 27.77 7.43 9.28
N THR A 462 28.92 7.80 9.87
CA THR A 462 29.17 7.76 11.33
C THR A 462 28.98 9.11 12.03
N ASP A 463 28.71 10.18 11.28
CA ASP A 463 28.39 11.49 11.84
C ASP A 463 27.04 11.46 12.61
N THR A 464 26.87 12.39 13.54
CA THR A 464 25.69 12.45 14.42
C THR A 464 24.38 12.52 13.64
N TRP A 465 24.35 13.24 12.51
CA TRP A 465 23.13 13.35 11.71
C TRP A 465 22.78 12.02 11.05
N SER A 466 23.74 11.37 10.38
CA SER A 466 23.50 10.07 9.71
C SER A 466 23.12 8.98 10.71
N LYS A 467 23.78 8.92 11.88
CA LYS A 467 23.45 7.97 12.95
C LYS A 467 22.02 8.13 13.43
N ASN A 468 21.58 9.36 13.71
CA ASN A 468 20.23 9.62 14.15
C ASN A 468 19.20 9.36 13.03
N LYS A 469 19.58 9.63 11.78
CA LYS A 469 18.69 9.53 10.62
C LYS A 469 18.38 8.08 10.22
N TRP A 470 19.40 7.22 10.21
CA TRP A 470 19.29 5.88 9.62
C TRP A 470 19.69 4.72 10.54
N PHE A 471 20.19 4.99 11.76
CA PHE A 471 20.71 3.95 12.65
C PHE A 471 20.27 4.11 14.12
N GLY A 472 19.22 4.88 14.40
CA GLY A 472 18.69 5.06 15.76
C GLY A 472 19.71 5.65 16.76
N GLY A 473 20.67 6.42 16.26
CA GLY A 473 21.75 7.04 17.04
C GLY A 473 22.95 6.14 17.33
N VAL A 474 22.98 4.91 16.80
CA VAL A 474 24.09 3.96 16.95
C VAL A 474 25.12 4.18 15.84
N ASP A 475 26.40 3.98 16.17
CA ASP A 475 27.46 3.94 15.17
C ASP A 475 27.36 2.64 14.34
N PRO A 476 27.09 2.72 13.03
CA PRO A 476 26.89 1.54 12.20
C PRO A 476 28.12 0.64 12.10
N THR A 477 29.32 1.18 12.30
CA THR A 477 30.58 0.42 12.19
C THR A 477 30.84 -0.48 13.40
N THR A 478 30.05 -0.34 14.46
CA THR A 478 30.14 -1.15 15.68
C THR A 478 29.17 -2.33 15.71
N MET A 479 28.27 -2.42 14.72
CA MET A 479 27.26 -3.46 14.63
C MET A 479 27.76 -4.63 13.79
N ASN A 480 27.47 -5.85 14.25
CA ASN A 480 27.81 -7.09 13.55
C ASN A 480 26.56 -7.95 13.40
N SER A 481 26.56 -8.84 12.41
CA SER A 481 25.46 -9.78 12.16
C SER A 481 25.97 -11.13 11.70
N ASP A 482 25.31 -12.19 12.13
CA ASP A 482 25.41 -13.54 11.57
C ASP A 482 24.01 -14.07 11.25
N ASN A 483 23.39 -13.46 10.24
CA ASN A 483 22.15 -13.93 9.64
C ASN A 483 22.39 -14.71 8.33
N MET A 484 23.63 -15.11 8.06
CA MET A 484 23.97 -15.82 6.82
C MET A 484 23.09 -17.06 6.67
N VAL A 485 22.39 -17.16 5.55
CA VAL A 485 21.64 -18.35 5.14
C VAL A 485 22.15 -18.79 3.78
N VAL A 486 22.30 -20.10 3.58
CA VAL A 486 22.61 -20.67 2.27
C VAL A 486 21.39 -20.43 1.40
N GLN A 487 21.51 -19.55 0.42
CA GLN A 487 20.42 -19.25 -0.50
C GLN A 487 20.49 -20.25 -1.65
N HIS A 488 19.51 -21.16 -1.70
CA HIS A 488 19.38 -22.06 -2.83
C HIS A 488 18.72 -21.31 -4.00
N ASP A 489 18.97 -21.78 -5.23
CA ASP A 489 18.15 -21.34 -6.35
C ASP A 489 16.67 -21.59 -5.99
N PRO A 490 15.77 -20.62 -6.26
CA PRO A 490 14.36 -20.81 -5.95
C PRO A 490 13.88 -22.11 -6.58
N VAL A 491 13.13 -22.91 -5.81
CA VAL A 491 12.42 -24.07 -6.36
C VAL A 491 11.61 -23.62 -7.59
N GLN A 492 11.42 -24.51 -8.57
CA GLN A 492 10.78 -24.15 -9.84
C GLN A 492 9.46 -23.40 -9.62
N LYS A 493 9.31 -22.25 -10.29
CA LYS A 493 8.15 -21.37 -10.16
C LYS A 493 6.85 -22.17 -10.30
N LEU A 494 5.95 -22.03 -9.34
CA LEU A 494 4.59 -22.56 -9.43
C LEU A 494 3.89 -21.97 -10.67
N PRO A 495 3.02 -22.74 -11.37
CA PRO A 495 2.33 -22.22 -12.56
C PRO A 495 1.55 -20.94 -12.27
N ASP A 496 1.78 -19.89 -13.06
CA ASP A 496 1.01 -18.63 -13.02
C ASP A 496 -0.38 -18.83 -13.65
N ASP A 497 -1.24 -19.64 -13.02
CA ASP A 497 -2.56 -19.98 -13.56
C ASP A 497 -3.62 -18.95 -13.13
N ASN A 498 -3.35 -17.66 -13.32
CA ASN A 498 -4.28 -16.59 -12.94
C ASN A 498 -5.54 -16.60 -13.84
N LEU A 499 -6.68 -16.87 -13.23
CA LEU A 499 -7.97 -16.99 -13.92
C LEU A 499 -8.63 -15.64 -14.25
N LEU A 500 -8.05 -14.51 -13.84
CA LEU A 500 -8.60 -13.18 -14.10
C LEU A 500 -8.66 -12.84 -15.59
N ARG A 501 -9.72 -12.14 -15.99
CA ARG A 501 -9.93 -11.62 -17.35
C ARG A 501 -10.43 -10.19 -17.27
N ALA A 502 -9.95 -9.33 -18.18
CA ALA A 502 -10.48 -7.99 -18.32
C ALA A 502 -11.97 -8.02 -18.66
N LYS A 503 -12.76 -7.13 -18.06
CA LYS A 503 -14.20 -7.01 -18.32
C LYS A 503 -14.44 -6.21 -19.61
N SER A 504 -15.45 -6.61 -20.39
CA SER A 504 -15.88 -5.86 -21.58
C SER A 504 -16.44 -4.49 -21.19
N ARG A 505 -16.13 -3.45 -21.98
CA ARG A 505 -16.55 -2.07 -21.75
C ARG A 505 -16.88 -1.33 -23.03
N ASP A 506 -17.85 -0.43 -22.94
CA ASP A 506 -18.16 0.58 -23.94
C ASP A 506 -17.61 1.94 -23.51
N TYR A 507 -16.66 2.47 -24.29
CA TYR A 507 -16.02 3.76 -24.02
C TYR A 507 -16.69 4.94 -24.74
N THR A 508 -17.64 4.70 -25.65
CA THR A 508 -18.18 5.71 -26.57
C THR A 508 -18.70 6.95 -25.83
N ASN A 509 -19.45 6.76 -24.75
CA ASN A 509 -19.99 7.89 -23.97
C ASN A 509 -19.04 8.35 -22.86
N SER A 510 -18.22 7.47 -22.28
CA SER A 510 -17.25 7.88 -21.25
C SER A 510 -16.13 8.74 -21.82
N ASP A 511 -15.80 8.60 -23.09
CA ASP A 511 -14.82 9.43 -23.78
C ASP A 511 -15.28 10.89 -23.94
N GLN A 512 -16.58 11.13 -23.84
CA GLN A 512 -17.19 12.45 -23.99
C GLN A 512 -17.32 13.20 -22.66
N GLY A 513 -16.97 12.57 -21.53
CA GLY A 513 -17.11 13.11 -20.18
C GLY A 513 -18.26 12.49 -19.39
N VAL A 514 -18.53 13.08 -18.22
CA VAL A 514 -19.50 12.57 -17.24
C VAL A 514 -20.65 13.55 -17.04
N THR A 515 -21.85 13.01 -16.86
CA THR A 515 -22.98 13.71 -16.25
C THR A 515 -23.35 12.98 -14.96
N VAL A 516 -23.40 13.70 -13.85
CA VAL A 516 -23.87 13.17 -12.57
C VAL A 516 -25.21 13.80 -12.21
N VAL A 517 -26.17 12.95 -11.87
CA VAL A 517 -27.50 13.33 -11.43
C VAL A 517 -27.68 12.90 -9.98
N ILE A 518 -28.07 13.82 -9.10
CA ILE A 518 -28.47 13.50 -7.73
C ILE A 518 -29.94 13.89 -7.57
N ASN A 519 -30.77 12.88 -7.40
CA ASN A 519 -32.20 13.06 -7.16
C ASN A 519 -32.48 13.35 -5.68
N HIS A 520 -33.59 14.04 -5.43
CA HIS A 520 -34.06 14.40 -4.09
C HIS A 520 -33.07 15.28 -3.32
N ILE A 521 -32.47 16.26 -4.00
CA ILE A 521 -31.37 17.05 -3.41
C ILE A 521 -31.80 17.82 -2.16
N GLY A 522 -33.05 18.25 -2.06
CA GLY A 522 -33.61 18.94 -0.88
C GLY A 522 -33.16 20.40 -0.71
N TYR A 523 -32.31 20.91 -1.60
CA TYR A 523 -31.73 22.24 -1.56
C TYR A 523 -31.98 23.03 -2.84
N LYS A 524 -31.97 24.36 -2.73
CA LYS A 524 -32.15 25.27 -3.89
C LYS A 524 -30.85 25.95 -4.31
N LYS A 525 -29.90 26.10 -3.38
CA LYS A 525 -28.61 26.74 -3.63
C LYS A 525 -27.48 25.78 -3.34
N PHE A 526 -26.39 25.98 -4.07
CA PHE A 526 -25.18 25.20 -3.93
C PHE A 526 -23.95 26.07 -4.19
N LYS A 527 -22.82 25.65 -3.62
CA LYS A 527 -21.47 26.03 -4.06
C LYS A 527 -20.79 24.76 -4.55
N VAL A 528 -20.03 24.87 -5.63
CA VAL A 528 -19.25 23.75 -6.18
C VAL A 528 -17.80 24.16 -6.28
N LYS A 529 -16.91 23.23 -5.93
CA LYS A 529 -15.51 23.25 -6.34
C LYS A 529 -15.18 21.95 -7.06
N ALA A 530 -14.36 22.02 -8.10
CA ALA A 530 -13.90 20.85 -8.81
C ALA A 530 -12.38 20.86 -8.98
N TYR A 531 -11.74 19.73 -8.71
CA TYR A 531 -10.28 19.56 -8.83
C TYR A 531 -10.00 18.39 -9.76
N ARG A 532 -9.11 18.58 -10.75
CA ARG A 532 -8.86 17.56 -11.76
C ARG A 532 -7.38 17.22 -11.93
N ILE A 533 -7.10 15.93 -11.86
CA ILE A 533 -5.86 15.31 -12.33
C ILE A 533 -5.98 15.09 -13.84
N LYS A 534 -5.02 15.60 -14.60
CA LYS A 534 -4.88 15.37 -16.04
C LYS A 534 -3.43 15.59 -16.45
N GLU A 535 -3.04 15.04 -17.59
CA GLU A 535 -1.73 15.30 -18.19
C GLU A 535 -1.47 16.80 -18.38
N GLY A 536 -0.25 17.25 -18.09
CA GLY A 536 0.14 18.66 -18.05
C GLY A 536 -0.43 19.47 -16.87
N GLY A 537 -1.14 18.83 -15.93
CA GLY A 537 -1.58 19.46 -14.68
C GLY A 537 -0.40 19.86 -13.77
N GLY A 538 -0.63 20.82 -12.88
CA GLY A 538 0.37 21.24 -11.90
C GLY A 538 0.70 20.15 -10.88
N LEU A 539 1.98 19.97 -10.57
CA LEU A 539 2.53 19.02 -9.58
C LEU A 539 3.30 19.72 -8.45
N GLU A 540 3.24 21.06 -8.40
CA GLU A 540 3.81 21.91 -7.35
C GLU A 540 3.09 21.77 -5.99
N LYS A 541 1.91 21.15 -5.97
CA LYS A 541 1.09 20.88 -4.79
C LYS A 541 0.41 19.52 -4.92
N ILE A 542 0.10 18.89 -3.79
CA ILE A 542 -0.67 17.63 -3.76
C ILE A 542 -2.13 17.83 -4.20
N SER A 543 -2.66 19.05 -4.07
CA SER A 543 -3.98 19.39 -4.60
C SER A 543 -3.87 19.64 -6.10
N PRO A 544 -4.67 18.93 -6.94
CA PRO A 544 -4.71 19.19 -8.36
C PRO A 544 -5.24 20.60 -8.68
N PRO A 545 -5.01 21.10 -9.91
CA PRO A 545 -5.62 22.35 -10.36
C PRO A 545 -7.14 22.36 -10.22
N GLU A 546 -7.66 23.50 -9.76
CA GLU A 546 -9.10 23.75 -9.72
C GLU A 546 -9.64 23.99 -11.15
N VAL A 547 -10.75 23.34 -11.48
CA VAL A 547 -11.42 23.37 -12.79
C VAL A 547 -12.90 23.72 -12.67
N THR A 548 -13.33 24.34 -11.56
CA THR A 548 -14.73 24.69 -11.27
C THR A 548 -15.41 25.42 -12.43
N ASN A 549 -14.70 26.32 -13.11
CA ASN A 549 -15.21 27.09 -14.26
C ASN A 549 -15.51 26.24 -15.51
N GLN A 550 -15.11 24.96 -15.54
CA GLN A 550 -15.38 24.02 -16.62
C GLN A 550 -16.60 23.14 -16.36
N ILE A 551 -17.19 23.22 -15.15
CA ILE A 551 -18.26 22.33 -14.72
C ILE A 551 -19.60 23.06 -14.78
N ASN A 552 -20.56 22.50 -15.50
CA ASN A 552 -21.92 23.02 -15.50
C ASN A 552 -22.74 22.31 -14.43
N VAL A 553 -23.20 23.04 -13.42
CA VAL A 553 -24.05 22.49 -12.35
C VAL A 553 -25.35 23.27 -12.30
N SER A 554 -26.47 22.57 -12.18
CA SER A 554 -27.79 23.18 -11.99
C SER A 554 -28.65 22.34 -11.05
N ILE A 555 -29.60 23.01 -10.39
CA ILE A 555 -30.68 22.35 -9.64
C ILE A 555 -32.00 22.73 -10.30
N SER A 556 -32.79 21.74 -10.69
CA SER A 556 -34.16 21.91 -11.16
C SER A 556 -35.00 20.71 -10.75
N ASN A 557 -36.28 20.94 -10.42
CA ASN A 557 -37.22 19.87 -10.03
C ASN A 557 -36.67 18.93 -8.93
N ASN A 558 -36.04 19.49 -7.89
CA ASN A 558 -35.41 18.75 -6.78
C ASN A 558 -34.32 17.75 -7.23
N LYS A 559 -33.68 18.02 -8.36
CA LYS A 559 -32.61 17.22 -8.94
C LYS A 559 -31.42 18.13 -9.25
N LEU A 560 -30.25 17.73 -8.75
CA LEU A 560 -28.98 18.31 -9.16
C LEU A 560 -28.47 17.60 -10.41
N THR A 561 -28.03 18.36 -11.41
CA THR A 561 -27.36 17.86 -12.61
C THR A 561 -26.02 18.56 -12.76
N LEU A 562 -24.95 17.77 -12.75
CA LEU A 562 -23.58 18.18 -12.99
C LEU A 562 -23.13 17.61 -14.34
N VAL A 563 -22.62 18.44 -15.24
CA VAL A 563 -22.09 18.03 -16.54
C VAL A 563 -20.64 18.47 -16.66
N ASP A 564 -19.77 17.52 -16.93
CA ASP A 564 -18.34 17.72 -17.08
C ASP A 564 -17.81 16.97 -18.31
N LYS A 565 -17.61 17.73 -19.40
CA LYS A 565 -17.03 17.22 -20.65
C LYS A 565 -15.52 17.01 -20.58
N GLY A 566 -14.86 17.53 -19.53
CA GLY A 566 -13.41 17.42 -19.35
C GLY A 566 -12.99 16.19 -18.53
N ALA A 567 -13.93 15.40 -18.02
CA ALA A 567 -13.68 14.10 -17.40
C ALA A 567 -13.43 13.01 -18.46
N THR A 568 -12.45 13.23 -19.34
CA THR A 568 -12.05 12.34 -20.44
C THR A 568 -11.06 11.26 -19.96
N PRO A 569 -10.64 10.29 -20.79
CA PRO A 569 -9.72 9.24 -20.37
C PRO A 569 -8.43 9.77 -19.72
N SER A 570 -7.91 9.04 -18.75
CA SER A 570 -6.74 9.41 -17.93
C SER A 570 -6.95 10.67 -17.09
N THR A 571 -8.18 10.86 -16.59
CA THR A 571 -8.50 11.95 -15.65
C THR A 571 -9.16 11.41 -14.37
N VAL A 572 -8.97 12.16 -13.29
CA VAL A 572 -9.71 11.99 -12.04
C VAL A 572 -10.22 13.36 -11.64
N THR A 573 -11.51 13.48 -11.38
CA THR A 573 -12.13 14.72 -10.92
C THR A 573 -12.86 14.49 -9.60
N LEU A 574 -12.54 15.32 -8.61
CA LEU A 574 -13.33 15.45 -7.39
C LEU A 574 -14.24 16.66 -7.54
N TYR A 575 -15.53 16.49 -7.30
CA TYR A 575 -16.50 17.56 -7.18
C TYR A 575 -16.95 17.66 -5.72
N SER A 576 -16.73 18.81 -5.08
CA SER A 576 -17.17 19.09 -3.71
C SER A 576 -18.32 20.08 -3.79
N LEU A 577 -19.52 19.64 -3.38
CA LEU A 577 -20.74 20.43 -3.39
C LEU A 577 -21.18 20.72 -1.96
N GLU A 578 -21.37 22.00 -1.64
CA GLU A 578 -21.96 22.45 -0.39
C GLU A 578 -23.34 23.05 -0.67
N PHE A 579 -24.32 22.74 0.18
CA PHE A 579 -25.71 23.11 -0.02
C PHE A 579 -26.22 24.06 1.06
N SER A 580 -27.10 24.98 0.66
CA SER A 580 -27.81 25.87 1.59
C SER A 580 -29.29 25.99 1.21
N HIS A 581 -30.14 26.15 2.23
CA HIS A 581 -31.55 26.48 2.03
C HIS A 581 -31.75 27.97 1.69
N HIS A 582 -30.85 28.81 2.20
CA HIS A 582 -30.86 30.27 2.05
C HIS A 582 -29.95 30.75 0.96
#